data_AF-A0A179V4U7-F1
#
_entry.id   AF-A0A179V4U7-F1
#
_cell.length_a   1.000
_cell.length_b   1.000
_cell.length_c   1.000
_cell.angle_alpha   90.00
_cell.angle_beta   90.00
_cell.angle_gamma   90.00
#
_symmetry.space_group_name_H-M   'P 1'
#
loop_
_entity.id
_entity.type
_entity.pdbx_description
1 polymer ?
#
loop_
_entity_poly.entity_id
_entity_poly.type
_entity_poly.pdbx_seq_one_letter_code
_entity_poly.pdbx_strand_id
1 'polypeptide(L)' 'MSGIEIAGVLLAVFPLIISGLEHWRDAAKVGGYFWRVREGYNKCLRDVQFYELLYKRNLKELLMPIVADADEVKLR' A
#
# COMPACT_ATOMS: atom_id res chain seq x y z
N MET A 1 3.87 11.27 -19.34
CA MET A 1 3.32 10.73 -18.08
C MET A 1 3.35 11.84 -17.06
N SER A 2 2.17 12.28 -16.63
CA SER A 2 2.01 13.34 -15.64
C SER A 2 2.44 12.84 -14.26
N GLY A 3 3.03 13.70 -13.42
CA GLY A 3 3.39 13.35 -12.04
C GLY A 3 2.20 12.85 -11.21
N ILE A 4 0.97 13.23 -11.59
CA ILE A 4 -0.28 12.77 -10.96
C ILE A 4 -0.56 11.31 -11.29
N GLU A 5 -0.29 10.86 -12.51
CA GLU A 5 -0.49 9.45 -12.92
C GLU A 5 0.45 8.53 -12.13
N ILE A 6 1.71 8.95 -11.96
CA ILE A 6 2.72 8.21 -11.21
C ILE A 6 2.36 8.15 -9.72
N ALA A 7 1.88 9.25 -9.15
CA ALA A 7 1.42 9.29 -7.76
C ALA A 7 0.20 8.37 -7.54
N GLY A 8 -0.76 8.36 -8.47
CA GLY A 8 -1.92 7.48 -8.43
C GLY A 8 -1.54 6.00 -8.46
N VAL A 9 -0.60 5.62 -9.33
CA VAL A 9 -0.06 4.25 -9.41
C VAL A 9 0.66 3.86 -8.11
N LEU A 10 1.49 4.75 -7.55
CA LEU A 10 2.20 4.50 -6.30
C LEU A 10 1.25 4.30 -5.12
N LEU A 11 0.20 5.12 -5.03
CA LEU A 11 -0.83 5.00 -3.99
C LEU A 11 -1.65 3.71 -4.14
N ALA A 12 -1.88 3.24 -5.36
CA ALA A 12 -2.62 2.01 -5.64
C ALA A 12 -1.78 0.73 -5.51
N VAL A 13 -0.45 0.83 -5.41
CA VAL A 13 0.44 -0.34 -5.47
C VAL A 13 0.22 -1.31 -4.31
N PHE A 14 0.03 -0.81 -3.09
CA PHE A 14 -0.21 -1.64 -1.91
C PHE A 14 -1.55 -2.41 -1.97
N PRO A 15 -2.69 -1.76 -2.27
CA PRO A 15 -3.94 -2.46 -2.54
C PRO A 15 -3.84 -3.54 -3.60
N LEU A 16 -3.11 -3.28 -4.70
CA LEU A 16 -2.91 -4.24 -5.78
C LEU A 16 -2.10 -5.46 -5.34
N ILE A 17 -1.01 -5.24 -4.60
CA ILE A 17 -0.19 -6.33 -4.05
C ILE A 17 -1.00 -7.20 -3.09
N ILE A 18 -1.77 -6.58 -2.19
CA ILE A 18 -2.63 -7.30 -1.23
C ILE A 18 -3.67 -8.12 -1.99
N SER A 19 -4.38 -7.52 -2.95
CA SER A 19 -5.38 -8.22 -3.76
C SER A 19 -4.77 -9.40 -4.55
N GLY A 20 -3.58 -9.21 -5.13
CA GLY A 20 -2.85 -10.28 -5.82
C GLY A 20 -2.47 -11.43 -4.89
N LEU A 21 -2.01 -11.12 -3.67
CA LEU A 21 -1.72 -12.12 -2.64
C LEU A 21 -2.98 -12.91 -2.27
N GLU A 22 -4.11 -12.24 -2.06
CA GLU A 22 -5.37 -12.90 -1.70
C GLU A 22 -5.87 -13.83 -2.79
N HIS A 23 -5.76 -13.41 -4.06
CA HIS A 23 -6.11 -14.26 -5.20
C HIS A 23 -5.22 -15.50 -5.26
N TRP A 24 -3.92 -15.35 -5.03
CA TRP A 24 -2.97 -16.47 -4.94
C TRP A 24 -3.31 -17.44 -3.81
N ARG A 25 -3.69 -16.89 -2.63
CA ARG A 25 -4.18 -17.69 -1.51
C ARG A 25 -5.39 -18.53 -1.92
N ASP A 26 -6.35 -17.92 -2.61
CA ASP A 26 -7.59 -18.61 -2.94
C ASP A 26 -7.36 -19.67 -4.03
N ALA A 27 -6.48 -19.42 -5.00
CA ALA A 27 -5.99 -20.44 -5.92
C ALA A 27 -5.28 -21.60 -5.18
N ALA A 28 -4.45 -21.29 -4.18
CA ALA A 28 -3.76 -22.30 -3.37
C ALA A 28 -4.69 -23.13 -2.47
N LYS A 29 -5.80 -22.54 -2.02
CA LYS A 29 -6.86 -23.27 -1.30
C LYS A 29 -7.58 -24.23 -2.23
N VAL A 30 -7.95 -23.78 -3.43
CA VAL A 30 -8.58 -24.64 -4.45
C VAL A 30 -7.67 -25.82 -4.82
N GLY A 31 -6.37 -25.59 -4.92
CA GLY A 31 -5.38 -26.63 -5.16
C GLY A 31 -5.03 -27.53 -3.94
N GLY A 32 -5.59 -27.27 -2.75
CA GLY A 32 -5.39 -28.10 -1.56
C GLY A 32 -4.03 -27.99 -0.86
N TYR A 33 -3.12 -27.12 -1.34
CA TYR A 33 -1.77 -26.96 -0.77
C TYR A 33 -1.60 -25.71 0.10
N PHE A 34 -2.68 -24.98 0.37
CA PHE A 34 -2.64 -23.75 1.17
C PHE A 34 -1.94 -23.94 2.53
N TRP A 35 -2.11 -25.09 3.20
CA TRP A 35 -1.47 -25.35 4.49
C TRP A 35 0.07 -25.19 4.45
N ARG A 36 0.70 -25.57 3.33
CA ARG A 36 2.16 -25.48 3.15
C ARG A 36 2.63 -24.05 2.88
N VAL A 37 1.78 -23.22 2.27
CA VAL A 37 2.13 -21.85 1.86
C VAL A 37 1.63 -20.80 2.87
N ARG A 38 0.74 -21.18 3.79
CA ARG A 38 0.07 -20.30 4.75
C ARG A 38 1.04 -19.44 5.56
N GLU A 39 2.15 -20.02 6.02
CA GLU A 39 3.13 -19.30 6.83
C GLU A 39 3.84 -18.20 6.02
N GLY A 40 4.32 -18.53 4.82
CA GLY A 40 4.93 -17.58 3.90
C GLY A 40 3.96 -16.50 3.44
N TYR A 41 2.71 -16.89 3.12
CA TYR A 41 1.63 -15.96 2.80
C TYR A 41 1.39 -14.97 3.94
N ASN A 42 1.22 -15.46 5.17
CA ASN A 42 0.95 -14.60 6.32
C ASN A 42 2.14 -13.68 6.64
N LYS A 43 3.37 -14.16 6.48
CA LYS A 43 4.57 -13.33 6.65
C LYS A 43 4.58 -12.20 5.62
N CYS A 44 4.43 -12.54 4.34
CA CYS A 44 4.42 -11.55 3.26
C CYS A 44 3.28 -10.54 3.41
N LEU A 45 2.07 -10.99 3.77
CA LEU A 45 0.93 -10.09 4.01
C LEU A 45 1.22 -9.09 5.14
N ARG A 46 1.79 -9.55 6.25
CA ARG A 46 2.18 -8.65 7.36
C ARG A 46 3.25 -7.65 6.94
N ASP A 47 4.25 -8.09 6.18
CA ASP A 47 5.32 -7.22 5.69
C ASP A 47 4.74 -6.13 4.77
N VAL A 48 3.86 -6.50 3.83
CA VAL A 48 3.20 -5.54 2.92
C VAL A 48 2.35 -4.53 3.71
N GLN A 49 1.59 -4.99 4.71
CA GLN A 49 0.79 -4.11 5.58
C GLN A 49 1.67 -3.15 6.40
N PHE A 50 2.80 -3.64 6.90
CA PHE A 50 3.77 -2.82 7.62
C PHE A 50 4.34 -1.71 6.73
N TYR A 51 4.75 -2.05 5.50
CA TYR A 51 5.26 -1.06 4.55
C TYR A 51 4.18 -0.10 4.06
N GLU A 52 2.93 -0.53 3.92
CA GLU A 52 1.81 0.35 3.60
C GLU A 52 1.60 1.40 4.71
N LEU A 53 1.65 0.98 5.97
CA LEU A 53 1.54 1.88 7.13
C LEU A 53 2.69 2.89 7.15
N LEU A 54 3.93 2.41 6.97
CA LEU A 54 5.12 3.25 6.93
C LEU A 54 5.06 4.25 5.78
N TYR A 55 4.63 3.82 4.60
CA TYR A 55 4.45 4.67 3.44
C TYR A 55 3.42 5.77 3.71
N LYS A 56 2.24 5.41 4.24
CA LYS A 56 1.20 6.39 4.61
C LYS A 56 1.70 7.40 5.64
N ARG A 57 2.47 6.95 6.63
CA ARG A 57 3.07 7.83 7.64
C ARG A 57 4.08 8.80 7.01
N ASN A 58 5.01 8.29 6.21
CA ASN A 58 6.01 9.11 5.54
C ASN A 58 5.36 10.13 4.59
N LEU A 59 4.30 9.71 3.88
CA LEU A 59 3.54 10.61 3.02
C LEU A 59 2.87 11.72 3.83
N LYS A 60 2.30 11.39 5.00
CA LYS A 60 1.72 12.39 5.90
C LYS A 60 2.79 13.34 6.43
N GLU A 61 3.95 12.84 6.85
CA GLU A 61 5.06 13.68 7.32
C GLU A 61 5.58 14.62 6.23
N LEU A 62 5.66 14.16 4.98
CA LEU A 62 6.07 14.98 3.84
C LEU A 62 5.01 16.03 3.47
N LEU A 63 3.72 15.68 3.56
CA LEU A 63 2.61 16.56 3.17
C LEU A 63 2.22 17.57 4.27
N MET A 64 2.44 17.26 5.54
CA MET A 64 2.14 18.16 6.68
C MET A 64 2.69 19.58 6.50
N PRO A 65 3.97 19.80 6.16
CA PRO A 65 4.49 21.15 5.95
C PRO A 65 3.90 21.84 4.71
N ILE A 66 3.60 21.10 3.64
CA ILE A 66 3.04 21.67 2.40
C ILE A 66 1.61 22.15 2.62
N VAL A 67 0.82 21.41 3.40
CA VAL A 67 -0.56 21.79 3.74
C VAL A 67 -0.57 23.02 4.66
N ALA A 68 0.35 23.08 5.63
CA ALA A 68 0.48 24.25 6.51
C ALA A 68 0.79 25.52 5.71
N ASP A 69 1.70 25.43 4.74
CA ASP A 69 2.08 26.56 3.87
C ASP A 69 0.92 26.99 2.95
N ALA A 70 0.11 26.04 2.46
CA ALA A 70 -1.05 26.32 1.61
C ALA A 70 -2.19 27.04 2.36
N ASP A 71 -2.37 26.80 3.66
CA ASP A 71 -3.35 27.52 4.48
C ASP A 71 -2.90 28.96 4.77
N GLU A 72 -1.59 29.22 4.93
CA GLU A 72 -1.06 30.58 5.08
C GLU A 72 -1.22 31.43 3.81
N VAL A 73 -1.10 30.83 2.62
CA VAL A 73 -1.29 31.52 1.34
C VAL A 73 -2.76 31.88 1.08
N LYS A 74 -3.72 31.11 1.57
CA LYS A 74 -5.16 31.41 1.43
C LYS A 74 -5.68 32.55 2.31
N LEU A 75 -4.90 32.94 3.33
CA LEU A 75 -5.24 34.02 4.25
C LEU A 75 -4.66 35.38 3.81
N ARG A 76 -4.06 35.47 2.62
CA ARG A 76 -3.60 36.71 1.99
C ARG A 76 -4.36 37.06 0.72
#